data_AF-A0A6P6G6T8-F1
#
_entry.id   AF-A0A6P6G6T8-F1
#
_cell.length_a   1.000
_cell.length_b   1.000
_cell.length_c   1.000
_cell.angle_alpha   90.00
_cell.angle_beta   90.00
_cell.angle_gamma   90.00
#
_symmetry.space_group_name_H-M   'P 1'
#
loop_
_entity.id
_entity.type
_entity.pdbx_description
1 polymer ?
#
loop_
_entity_poly.entity_id
_entity_poly.type
_entity_poly.pdbx_seq_one_letter_code
_entity_poly.pdbx_strand_id
1 'polypeptide(L)'
;FSFTTLPPKLAHLFSFIKLFSLCCPFAKQPHFISPVTKYSRSKMYHKRRLWAIKDKKGGIFPRHDPKPAIENPPQKPPKFYTADDVKKLLVNKCKHKPTKLRTSITPGTVLIVLAGRFKRKRVVFLKQLSSGLLPK
;
A
#
# COMPACT_ATOMS: atom_id res chain seq x y z
N PHE A 1 40.52 -26.12 -31.09
CA PHE A 1 40.24 -25.37 -29.85
C PHE A 1 38.75 -25.37 -29.64
N SER A 2 38.26 -26.49 -29.09
CA SER A 2 36.86 -26.90 -29.20
C SER A 2 36.10 -26.40 -27.98
N PHE A 3 35.06 -25.61 -28.26
CA PHE A 3 34.08 -25.11 -27.29
C PHE A 3 33.49 -26.27 -26.49
N THR A 4 33.81 -26.32 -25.20
CA THR A 4 33.14 -27.20 -24.25
C THR A 4 31.72 -26.71 -24.02
N THR A 5 30.80 -27.64 -24.24
CA THR A 5 29.35 -27.59 -24.04
C THR A 5 28.99 -27.26 -22.58
N LEU A 6 28.31 -26.15 -22.36
CA LEU A 6 27.68 -25.80 -21.08
C LEU A 6 26.32 -26.54 -20.95
N PRO A 7 25.94 -27.04 -19.75
CA PRO A 7 24.79 -27.92 -19.60
C PRO A 7 23.43 -27.19 -19.76
N PRO A 8 22.42 -27.84 -20.37
CA PRO A 8 21.10 -27.24 -20.65
C PRO A 8 20.25 -26.91 -19.40
N LYS A 9 20.66 -27.38 -18.21
CA LYS A 9 19.90 -27.20 -16.95
C LYS A 9 20.06 -25.80 -16.33
N LEU A 10 21.06 -25.01 -16.73
CA LEU A 10 21.24 -23.62 -16.25
C LEU A 10 20.61 -22.56 -17.17
N ALA A 11 20.28 -22.91 -18.41
CA ALA A 11 19.62 -21.99 -19.36
C ALA A 11 18.22 -21.57 -18.89
N HIS A 12 17.50 -22.45 -18.19
CA HIS A 12 16.19 -22.15 -17.60
C HIS A 12 16.28 -21.16 -16.42
N LEU A 13 17.38 -21.15 -15.66
CA LEU A 13 17.58 -20.22 -14.54
C LEU A 13 17.87 -18.80 -15.04
N PHE A 14 18.61 -18.66 -16.14
CA PHE A 14 18.86 -17.35 -16.77
C PHE A 14 17.62 -16.75 -17.47
N SER A 15 16.70 -17.59 -17.98
CA SER A 15 15.42 -17.09 -18.52
C SER A 15 14.44 -16.67 -17.41
N PHE A 16 14.46 -17.37 -16.26
CA PHE A 16 13.59 -17.08 -15.12
C PHE A 16 13.95 -15.76 -14.42
N ILE A 17 15.24 -15.44 -14.29
CA ILE A 17 15.70 -14.16 -13.72
C ILE A 17 15.30 -12.97 -14.62
N LYS A 18 15.33 -13.16 -15.95
CA LYS A 18 14.92 -12.13 -16.93
C LYS A 18 13.40 -11.91 -16.94
N LEU A 19 12.61 -12.90 -16.50
CA LEU A 19 11.16 -12.79 -16.31
C LEU A 19 10.80 -12.09 -14.99
N PHE A 20 11.61 -12.23 -13.95
CA PHE A 20 11.38 -11.58 -12.65
C PHE A 20 11.66 -10.06 -12.69
N SER A 21 12.62 -9.61 -13.51
CA SER A 21 12.93 -8.18 -13.72
C SER A 21 11.88 -7.42 -14.56
N LEU A 22 10.95 -8.12 -15.23
CA LEU A 22 9.80 -7.52 -15.91
C LEU A 22 8.60 -7.31 -14.97
N CYS A 23 8.73 -7.67 -13.70
CA CYS A 23 7.69 -7.52 -12.70
C CYS A 23 7.78 -6.17 -11.98
N CYS A 24 7.34 -5.10 -12.64
CA CYS A 24 6.70 -3.97 -11.95
C CYS A 24 5.67 -3.28 -12.88
N PRO A 25 4.68 -4.00 -13.44
CA PRO A 25 3.67 -3.39 -14.32
C PRO A 25 2.76 -2.37 -13.61
N PHE A 26 2.85 -2.26 -12.28
CA PHE A 26 1.94 -1.46 -11.46
C PHE A 26 2.66 -0.46 -10.55
N ALA A 27 3.68 0.24 -11.07
CA ALA A 27 4.15 1.44 -10.39
C ALA A 27 2.98 2.46 -10.26
N LYS A 28 2.68 2.88 -9.03
CA LYS A 28 1.69 3.92 -8.74
C LYS A 28 2.16 5.25 -9.36
N GLN A 29 1.22 6.05 -9.86
CA GLN A 29 1.55 7.34 -10.44
C GLN A 29 2.13 8.28 -9.39
N PRO A 30 3.25 8.96 -9.67
CA PRO A 30 3.60 10.11 -8.85
C PRO A 30 2.50 11.16 -9.02
N HIS A 31 2.06 11.72 -7.89
CA HIS A 31 1.10 12.81 -7.88
C HIS A 31 1.80 14.12 -8.25
N PHE A 32 1.12 14.98 -9.01
CA PHE A 32 1.56 16.36 -9.22
C PHE A 32 1.05 17.21 -8.05
N ILE A 33 -0.26 17.19 -7.85
CA ILE A 33 -0.98 17.76 -6.69
C ILE A 33 -2.07 16.74 -6.36
N SER A 34 -2.20 16.25 -5.12
CA SER A 34 -3.25 15.27 -4.81
C SER A 34 -4.65 15.86 -5.03
N PRO A 35 -5.53 15.27 -5.87
CA PRO A 35 -5.46 13.92 -6.48
C PRO A 35 -4.92 13.83 -7.92
N VAL A 36 -4.63 14.95 -8.57
CA VAL A 36 -4.09 15.05 -9.95
C VAL A 36 -2.73 14.34 -10.08
N THR A 37 -2.68 13.35 -10.98
CA THR A 37 -1.46 12.58 -11.29
C THR A 37 -0.57 13.28 -12.31
N LYS A 38 0.75 13.08 -12.22
CA LYS A 38 1.74 13.74 -13.09
C LYS A 38 1.67 13.34 -14.57
N TYR A 39 1.27 12.11 -14.89
CA TYR A 39 1.19 11.63 -16.26
C TYR A 39 -0.25 11.41 -16.71
N SER A 40 -0.51 11.66 -18.00
CA SER A 40 -1.79 11.39 -18.65
C SER A 40 -2.03 9.88 -18.81
N ARG A 41 -3.30 9.51 -19.03
CA ARG A 41 -3.72 8.11 -19.22
C ARG A 41 -3.05 7.46 -20.45
N SER A 42 -2.86 8.22 -21.54
CA SER A 42 -2.20 7.74 -22.76
C SER A 42 -0.71 7.45 -22.55
N LYS A 43 0.03 8.37 -21.92
CA LYS A 43 1.44 8.13 -21.56
C LYS A 43 1.59 6.91 -20.65
N MET A 44 0.61 6.70 -19.77
CA MET A 44 0.57 5.54 -18.88
C MET A 44 0.25 4.22 -19.54
N TYR A 45 -0.59 4.24 -20.58
CA TYR A 45 -0.88 3.08 -21.40
C TYR A 45 0.39 2.49 -22.04
N HIS A 46 1.26 3.36 -22.57
CA HIS A 46 2.55 2.95 -23.14
C HIS A 46 3.58 2.58 -22.08
N LYS A 47 3.71 3.38 -21.01
CA LYS A 47 4.70 3.15 -19.93
C LYS A 47 4.46 1.83 -19.18
N ARG A 48 3.21 1.45 -18.94
CA ARG A 48 2.84 0.15 -18.32
C ARG A 48 2.88 -1.02 -19.30
N ARG A 49 3.26 -0.80 -20.56
CA ARG A 49 3.21 -1.79 -21.64
C ARG A 49 1.84 -2.49 -21.76
N LEU A 50 0.76 -1.77 -21.44
CA LEU A 50 -0.60 -2.31 -21.52
C LEU A 50 -0.98 -2.63 -22.97
N TRP A 51 -0.43 -1.88 -23.92
CA TRP A 51 -0.55 -2.17 -25.36
C TRP A 51 -0.02 -3.57 -25.70
N ALA A 52 1.20 -3.90 -25.29
CA ALA A 52 1.80 -5.20 -25.59
C ALA A 52 1.07 -6.36 -24.90
N ILE A 53 0.47 -6.12 -23.73
CA ILE A 53 -0.37 -7.11 -23.05
C ILE A 53 -1.70 -7.28 -23.78
N LYS A 54 -2.30 -6.18 -24.26
CA LYS A 54 -3.53 -6.19 -25.04
C LYS A 54 -3.35 -7.01 -26.32
N ASP A 55 -2.27 -6.78 -27.05
CA ASP A 55 -1.99 -7.50 -28.31
C ASP A 55 -1.78 -9.01 -28.06
N LYS A 56 -1.06 -9.36 -26.99
CA LYS A 56 -0.79 -10.76 -26.62
C LYS A 56 -2.00 -11.52 -26.07
N LYS A 57 -2.98 -10.82 -25.49
CA LYS A 57 -4.16 -11.41 -24.85
C LYS A 57 -5.45 -11.15 -25.64
N GLY A 58 -5.34 -10.89 -26.95
CA GLY A 58 -6.50 -10.71 -27.82
C GLY A 58 -7.44 -9.58 -27.36
N GLY A 59 -6.90 -8.49 -26.81
CA GLY A 59 -7.69 -7.36 -26.33
C GLY A 59 -7.99 -7.36 -24.83
N ILE A 60 -7.71 -8.44 -24.11
CA ILE A 60 -8.12 -8.60 -22.70
C ILE A 60 -7.07 -7.97 -21.77
N PHE A 61 -7.47 -6.91 -21.05
CA PHE A 61 -6.64 -6.31 -20.02
C PHE A 61 -6.52 -7.20 -18.77
N PRO A 62 -5.41 -7.14 -18.03
CA PRO A 62 -5.31 -7.78 -16.71
C PRO A 62 -6.44 -7.28 -15.80
N ARG A 63 -7.42 -8.14 -15.51
CA ARG A 63 -8.45 -7.90 -14.51
C ARG A 63 -8.00 -8.56 -13.21
N HIS A 64 -8.24 -7.86 -12.09
CA HIS A 64 -8.19 -8.48 -10.77
C HIS A 64 -9.60 -8.92 -10.45
N ASP A 65 -10.02 -10.01 -11.10
CA ASP A 65 -11.25 -10.67 -10.72
C ASP A 65 -11.08 -11.18 -9.28
N PRO A 66 -12.12 -11.09 -8.43
CA PRO A 66 -12.05 -11.65 -7.09
C PRO A 66 -11.66 -13.12 -7.24
N LYS A 67 -10.59 -13.52 -6.55
CA LYS A 67 -10.16 -14.92 -6.51
C LYS A 67 -11.40 -15.74 -6.15
N PRO A 68 -11.78 -16.77 -6.93
CA PRO A 68 -12.93 -17.61 -6.58
C PRO A 68 -12.73 -18.01 -5.13
N ALA A 69 -13.73 -17.74 -4.30
CA ALA A 69 -13.67 -18.05 -2.88
C ALA A 69 -13.28 -19.52 -2.78
N ILE A 70 -12.08 -19.79 -2.28
CA ILE A 70 -11.73 -21.13 -1.84
C ILE A 70 -12.83 -21.47 -0.84
N GLU A 71 -13.61 -22.49 -1.15
CA GLU A 71 -14.79 -22.87 -0.37
C GLU A 71 -14.35 -23.03 1.08
N ASN A 72 -14.66 -22.03 1.90
CA ASN A 72 -14.48 -22.17 3.33
C ASN A 72 -15.42 -23.31 3.76
N PRO A 73 -14.94 -24.28 4.58
CA PRO A 73 -15.79 -25.38 5.00
C PRO A 73 -17.10 -24.81 5.60
N PRO A 74 -18.25 -25.46 5.35
CA PRO A 74 -19.55 -24.94 5.76
C PRO A 74 -19.55 -24.66 7.26
N GLN A 75 -19.57 -23.38 7.64
CA GLN A 75 -19.64 -22.98 9.04
C GLN A 75 -21.03 -23.34 9.56
N LYS A 76 -21.10 -24.27 10.52
CA LYS A 76 -22.34 -24.63 11.20
C LYS A 76 -22.93 -23.35 11.81
N PRO A 77 -24.23 -23.06 11.61
CA PRO A 77 -24.84 -21.91 12.25
C PRO A 77 -24.69 -22.05 13.78
N PRO A 78 -24.47 -20.93 14.51
CA PRO A 78 -24.44 -20.99 15.97
C PRO A 78 -25.75 -21.59 16.49
N LYS A 79 -25.66 -22.48 17.49
CA LYS A 79 -26.81 -23.19 18.06
C LYS A 79 -27.82 -22.25 18.72
N PHE A 80 -27.40 -21.05 19.10
CA PHE A 80 -28.18 -20.09 19.87
C PHE A 80 -28.30 -18.77 19.11
N TYR A 81 -29.53 -18.29 18.95
CA TYR A 81 -29.82 -16.95 18.44
C TYR A 81 -29.98 -15.99 19.63
N THR A 82 -29.49 -14.76 19.51
CA THR A 82 -29.80 -13.72 20.49
C THR A 82 -31.26 -13.28 20.32
N ALA A 83 -31.96 -13.03 21.42
CA ALA A 83 -33.36 -12.61 21.40
C ALA A 83 -33.56 -11.23 20.74
N ASP A 84 -32.53 -10.38 20.79
CA ASP A 84 -32.52 -9.06 20.17
C ASP A 84 -31.59 -9.02 18.95
N ASP A 85 -32.09 -8.43 17.85
CA ASP A 85 -31.31 -8.14 16.65
C ASP A 85 -30.52 -6.84 16.82
N VAL A 86 -29.24 -6.95 17.22
CA VAL A 86 -28.33 -5.81 17.28
C VAL A 86 -27.92 -5.41 15.87
N LYS A 87 -28.38 -4.24 15.42
CA LYS A 87 -27.97 -3.65 14.14
C LYS A 87 -26.45 -3.49 14.10
N LYS A 88 -25.81 -4.10 13.10
CA LYS A 88 -24.37 -3.91 12.87
C LYS A 88 -24.10 -2.44 12.57
N LEU A 89 -23.20 -1.83 13.36
CA LEU A 89 -22.77 -0.46 13.14
C LEU A 89 -22.12 -0.33 11.75
N LEU A 90 -22.38 0.79 11.08
CA LEU A 90 -21.71 1.12 9.83
C LEU A 90 -20.20 1.21 10.05
N VAL A 91 -19.42 0.63 9.14
CA VAL A 91 -17.95 0.64 9.26
C VAL A 91 -17.44 2.08 9.13
N ASN A 92 -16.98 2.65 10.25
CA ASN A 92 -16.32 3.95 10.24
C ASN A 92 -14.93 3.82 9.60
N LYS A 93 -14.70 4.54 8.49
CA LYS A 93 -13.42 4.55 7.77
C LYS A 93 -12.39 5.51 8.37
N CYS A 94 -12.68 6.12 9.52
CA CYS A 94 -11.75 7.02 10.20
C CYS A 94 -10.53 6.23 10.70
N LYS A 95 -9.38 6.46 10.06
CA LYS A 95 -8.07 6.00 10.52
C LYS A 95 -7.36 7.17 11.16
N HIS A 96 -6.81 6.98 12.36
CA HIS A 96 -5.96 8.00 13.00
C HIS A 96 -4.75 8.28 12.10
N LYS A 97 -4.71 9.48 11.52
CA LYS A 97 -3.58 9.96 10.74
C LYS A 97 -2.62 10.69 11.67
N PRO A 98 -1.31 10.57 11.49
CA PRO A 98 -0.36 11.36 12.25
C PRO A 98 -0.63 12.85 12.01
N THR A 99 -0.59 13.63 13.09
CA THR A 99 -0.81 15.08 13.06
C THR A 99 0.24 15.75 12.18
N LYS A 100 -0.16 16.71 11.34
CA LYS A 100 0.80 17.52 10.58
C LYS A 100 1.49 18.48 11.53
N LEU A 101 2.81 18.39 11.66
CA LEU A 101 3.58 19.35 12.46
C LEU A 101 3.72 20.68 11.72
N ARG A 102 3.79 21.77 12.50
CA ARG A 102 4.18 23.09 12.00
C ARG A 102 5.70 23.09 11.78
N THR A 103 6.19 23.89 10.83
CA THR A 103 7.62 23.99 10.51
C THR A 103 8.49 24.44 11.68
N SER A 104 7.92 25.19 12.63
CA SER A 104 8.62 25.63 13.85
C SER A 104 8.83 24.53 14.89
N ILE A 105 8.20 23.36 14.71
CA ILE A 105 8.27 22.26 15.68
C ILE A 105 9.27 21.24 15.14
N THR A 106 10.55 21.49 15.43
CA THR A 106 11.67 20.60 15.10
C THR A 106 12.16 19.89 16.37
N PRO A 107 12.72 18.66 16.25
CA PRO A 107 13.32 17.99 17.40
C PRO A 107 14.39 18.87 18.04
N GLY A 108 14.33 19.06 19.35
CA GLY A 108 15.15 20.00 20.13
C GLY A 108 14.46 21.32 20.47
N THR A 109 13.31 21.64 19.85
CA THR A 109 12.59 22.89 20.15
C THR A 109 11.94 22.84 21.53
N VAL A 110 12.02 23.95 22.29
CA VAL A 110 11.32 24.12 23.57
C VAL A 110 9.88 24.57 23.31
N LEU A 111 8.91 23.79 23.78
CA LEU A 111 7.48 24.05 23.69
C LEU A 111 6.92 24.48 25.04
N ILE A 112 5.93 25.38 25.02
CA ILE A 112 5.09 25.69 26.18
C ILE A 112 3.80 24.90 26.02
N VAL A 113 3.58 23.95 26.93
CA VAL A 113 2.36 23.15 26.93
C VAL A 113 1.23 23.97 27.54
N LEU A 114 0.15 24.16 26.78
CA LEU A 114 -1.00 24.97 27.22
C LEU A 114 -2.02 24.15 28.03
N ALA A 115 -2.17 22.87 27.73
CA ALA A 115 -3.19 21.99 28.33
C ALA A 115 -2.60 20.66 28.83
N GLY A 116 -3.27 20.04 29.79
CA GLY A 116 -2.86 18.77 30.41
C GLY A 116 -2.02 18.94 31.69
N ARG A 117 -1.43 17.84 32.16
CA ARG A 117 -0.70 17.79 33.44
C ARG A 117 0.53 18.69 33.49
N PHE A 118 1.25 18.82 32.37
CA PHE A 118 2.48 19.62 32.28
C PHE A 118 2.23 21.05 31.74
N LYS A 119 1.02 21.59 31.97
CA LYS A 119 0.68 22.96 31.58
C LYS A 119 1.66 23.99 32.16
N ARG A 120 1.94 25.06 31.42
CA ARG A 120 2.85 26.16 31.80
C ARG A 120 4.32 25.74 32.01
N LYS A 121 4.69 24.47 31.74
CA LYS A 121 6.09 24.03 31.74
C LYS A 121 6.71 24.16 30.35
N ARG A 122 8.02 24.38 30.35
CA ARG A 122 8.87 24.36 29.14
C ARG A 122 9.37 22.93 28.92
N VAL A 123 8.99 22.30 27.82
CA VAL A 123 9.31 20.89 27.50
C VAL A 123 10.06 20.83 26.17
N VAL A 124 11.05 19.96 26.05
CA VAL A 124 11.83 19.78 24.80
C VAL A 124 11.14 18.74 23.90
N PHE A 125 10.92 19.08 22.63
CA PHE A 125 10.34 18.16 21.65
C PHE A 125 11.39 17.15 21.15
N LEU A 126 11.15 15.84 21.30
CA LEU A 126 12.11 14.80 20.90
C LEU A 126 11.84 14.24 19.50
N LYS A 127 10.70 13.61 19.30
CA LYS A 127 10.26 13.01 18.04
C LYS A 127 8.74 12.91 17.99
N GLN A 128 8.18 12.83 16.78
CA GLN A 128 6.77 12.56 16.60
C GLN A 128 6.47 11.07 16.83
N LEU A 129 5.50 10.75 17.68
CA LEU A 129 5.03 9.37 17.87
C LEU A 129 4.06 8.96 16.75
N SER A 130 3.94 7.65 16.51
CA SER A 130 3.00 7.07 15.53
C SER A 130 1.54 7.42 15.82
N SER A 131 1.20 7.70 17.07
CA SER A 131 -0.10 8.18 17.52
C SER A 131 -0.38 9.65 17.21
N GLY A 132 0.63 10.41 16.72
CA GLY A 132 0.52 11.85 16.45
C GLY A 132 0.64 12.73 17.69
N LEU A 133 0.96 12.15 18.85
CA LEU A 133 1.15 12.86 20.11
C LEU A 133 2.58 13.41 20.22
N LEU A 134 2.71 14.59 20.85
CA LEU A 134 3.99 15.14 21.29
C LEU A 134 4.42 14.38 22.56
N PRO A 135 5.69 13.98 22.70
CA PRO A 135 6.16 13.24 23.86
C PRO A 135 5.82 14.02 25.15
N LYS A 136 5.10 13.35 26.05
CA LYS A 136 4.70 13.85 27.37
C LYS A 136 5.91 14.03 28.29
#